data_AF-A0AB74D051-F1
#
_entry.id   AF-A0AB74D051-F1
#
_cell.length_a   1.000
_cell.length_b   1.000
_cell.length_c   1.000
_cell.angle_alpha   90.00
_cell.angle_beta   90.00
_cell.angle_gamma   90.00
#
_symmetry.space_group_name_H-M   'P 1'
#
loop_
_entity.id
_entity.type
_entity.pdbx_description
1 polymer ?
#
loop_
_entity_poly.entity_id
_entity_poly.type
_entity_poly.pdbx_seq_one_letter_code
_entity_poly.pdbx_strand_id
1 'polypeptide(L)'
;MWLATMLARWLAARLPGGAALADLARPFAARLAHRPLRWRAPWLAWQMLSWVALTLLAPPFWTIGALLLINPSSDQPFFWAAAMAIVPVANGVAIVATNQRHHRAPFLRRTAVALHAFGVATAVGGALFVLLLWQSHAIAGLVGPLAASADGTRRAPLALWVAGLSAAFGIASSAHASIGHAWLAFED
;
A
#
# COMPACT_ATOMS: atom_id res chain seq x y z
N MET A 1 40.90 -24.26 4.31
CA MET A 1 39.47 -24.07 4.66
C MET A 1 38.49 -24.89 3.79
N TRP A 2 38.85 -25.28 2.57
CA TRP A 2 37.95 -26.01 1.65
C TRP A 2 37.86 -27.53 1.87
N LEU A 3 38.93 -28.16 2.37
CA LEU A 3 38.93 -29.59 2.69
C LEU A 3 38.02 -29.94 3.87
N ALA A 4 37.95 -29.07 4.89
CA ALA A 4 37.10 -29.27 6.05
C ALA A 4 35.60 -29.23 5.69
N THR A 5 35.21 -28.35 4.76
CA THR A 5 33.81 -28.25 4.29
C THR A 5 33.42 -29.41 3.38
N MET A 6 34.32 -29.91 2.53
CA MET A 6 34.05 -31.11 1.73
C MET A 6 33.99 -32.38 2.59
N LEU A 7 34.90 -32.53 3.56
CA LEU A 7 34.90 -33.68 4.47
C LEU A 7 33.65 -33.69 5.36
N ALA A 8 33.22 -32.52 5.85
CA ALA A 8 31.97 -32.40 6.61
C ALA A 8 30.73 -32.76 5.78
N ARG A 9 30.66 -32.33 4.52
CA ARG A 9 29.56 -32.71 3.60
C ARG A 9 29.57 -34.20 3.29
N TRP A 10 30.75 -34.79 3.13
CA TRP A 10 30.89 -36.22 2.85
C TRP A 10 30.51 -37.08 4.07
N LEU A 11 30.89 -36.67 5.28
CA LEU A 11 30.49 -37.32 6.53
C LEU A 11 28.98 -37.18 6.80
N ALA A 12 28.41 -35.99 6.56
CA ALA A 12 26.97 -35.75 6.69
C ALA A 12 26.14 -36.59 5.71
N ALA A 13 26.67 -36.89 4.53
CA ALA A 13 26.03 -37.75 3.54
C ALA A 13 26.11 -39.25 3.88
N ARG A 14 27.04 -39.66 4.76
CA ARG A 14 27.24 -41.07 5.16
C ARG A 14 26.57 -41.46 6.47
N LEU A 15 25.99 -40.52 7.21
CA LEU A 15 25.23 -40.80 8.43
C LEU A 15 23.81 -41.30 8.07
N PRO A 16 23.46 -42.56 8.36
CA PRO A 16 22.12 -43.07 8.16
C PRO A 16 21.22 -42.42 9.22
N GLY A 17 20.53 -41.35 8.80
CA GLY A 17 19.73 -40.50 9.68
C GLY A 17 19.65 -39.05 9.21
N GLY A 18 20.58 -38.59 8.36
CA GLY A 18 20.53 -37.23 7.81
C GLY A 18 19.29 -36.96 6.96
N ALA A 19 18.85 -37.96 6.19
CA ALA A 19 17.60 -37.89 5.43
C ALA A 19 16.36 -37.88 6.33
N ALA A 20 16.36 -38.65 7.43
CA ALA A 20 15.27 -38.67 8.40
C ALA A 20 15.18 -37.36 9.22
N LEU A 21 16.32 -36.77 9.58
CA LEU A 21 16.38 -35.44 10.20
C LEU A 21 15.97 -34.33 9.23
N ALA A 22 16.35 -34.42 7.95
CA ALA A 22 15.89 -33.49 6.92
C ALA A 22 14.37 -33.61 6.67
N ASP A 23 13.81 -34.82 6.70
CA ASP A 23 12.37 -35.06 6.58
C ASP A 23 11.57 -34.68 7.83
N LEU A 24 12.19 -34.65 9.01
CA LEU A 24 11.59 -34.10 10.24
C LEU A 24 11.76 -32.56 10.34
N ALA A 25 12.83 -32.02 9.76
CA ALA A 25 13.05 -30.59 9.65
C ALA A 25 12.11 -29.95 8.61
N ARG A 26 11.70 -30.68 7.56
CA ARG A 26 10.76 -30.22 6.53
C ARG A 26 9.38 -29.83 7.08
N PRO A 27 8.69 -30.61 7.94
CA PRO A 27 7.44 -30.21 8.58
C PRO A 27 7.62 -29.12 9.64
N PHE A 28 8.80 -29.03 10.28
CA PHE A 28 9.09 -27.94 11.23
C PHE A 28 9.35 -26.61 10.52
N ALA A 29 10.13 -26.63 9.43
CA ALA A 29 10.34 -25.49 8.54
C ALA A 29 9.04 -25.09 7.83
N ALA A 30 8.19 -26.05 7.44
CA ALA A 30 6.85 -25.78 6.94
C ALA A 30 5.97 -25.13 8.02
N ARG A 31 5.95 -25.62 9.27
CA ARG A 31 5.19 -24.98 10.37
C ARG A 31 5.67 -23.57 10.67
N LEU A 32 6.98 -23.33 10.66
CA LEU A 32 7.55 -21.98 10.79
C LEU A 32 7.13 -21.06 9.64
N ALA A 33 7.06 -21.59 8.41
CA ALA A 33 6.58 -20.85 7.24
C ALA A 33 5.07 -20.56 7.26
N HIS A 34 4.31 -21.17 8.18
CA HIS A 34 2.84 -21.02 8.30
C HIS A 34 2.42 -20.31 9.61
N ARG A 35 3.37 -19.74 10.35
CA ARG A 35 3.00 -18.93 11.52
C ARG A 35 2.31 -17.66 11.03
N PRO A 36 1.12 -17.30 11.57
CA PRO A 36 0.51 -16.04 11.22
C PRO A 36 1.39 -14.88 11.69
N LEU A 37 1.45 -13.83 10.87
CA LEU A 37 2.09 -12.58 11.24
C LEU A 37 1.50 -12.08 12.55
N ARG A 38 2.34 -11.48 13.38
CA ARG A 38 1.92 -10.91 14.66
C ARG A 38 1.89 -9.41 14.56
N TRP A 39 0.94 -8.80 15.25
CA TRP A 39 0.96 -7.36 15.43
C TRP A 39 2.14 -6.95 16.30
N ARG A 40 2.84 -5.91 15.85
CA ARG A 40 3.93 -5.30 16.60
C ARG A 40 3.38 -4.58 17.83
N ALA A 41 3.93 -4.88 19.02
CA ALA A 41 3.53 -4.23 20.26
C ALA A 41 4.41 -2.98 20.54
N PRO A 42 3.85 -1.89 21.11
CA PRO A 42 2.44 -1.67 21.41
C PRO A 42 1.63 -1.34 20.15
N TRP A 43 0.52 -2.07 19.96
CA TRP A 43 -0.26 -2.09 18.73
C TRP A 43 -0.69 -0.72 18.23
N LEU A 44 -1.35 0.06 19.10
CA LEU A 44 -1.91 1.36 18.70
C LEU A 44 -0.82 2.35 18.26
N ALA A 45 0.33 2.37 18.94
CA ALA A 45 1.41 3.29 18.62
C ALA A 45 1.99 3.00 17.23
N TRP A 46 2.21 1.73 16.89
CA TRP A 46 2.70 1.34 15.57
C TRP A 46 1.69 1.63 14.46
N GLN A 47 0.40 1.47 14.75
CA GLN A 47 -0.65 1.86 13.79
C GLN A 47 -0.68 3.37 13.57
N MET A 48 -0.69 4.17 14.65
CA MET A 48 -0.69 5.63 14.55
C MET A 48 0.58 6.15 13.86
N LEU A 49 1.75 5.62 14.21
CA LEU A 49 3.01 5.97 13.57
C LEU A 49 2.96 5.66 12.07
N SER A 50 2.51 4.46 11.70
CA SER A 50 2.38 4.10 10.29
C SER A 50 1.40 5.02 9.56
N TRP A 51 0.26 5.34 10.17
CA TRP A 51 -0.76 6.20 9.57
C TRP A 51 -0.24 7.62 9.35
N VAL A 52 0.39 8.23 10.36
CA VAL A 52 0.95 9.58 10.27
C VAL A 52 2.11 9.62 9.28
N ALA A 53 3.12 8.76 9.47
CA ALA A 53 4.33 8.79 8.65
C ALA A 53 4.01 8.56 7.17
N LEU A 54 3.16 7.60 6.86
CA LEU A 54 2.87 7.23 5.48
C LEU A 54 1.88 8.17 4.80
N THR A 55 1.01 8.83 5.56
CA THR A 55 0.20 9.94 5.03
C THR A 55 1.08 11.12 4.66
N LEU A 56 2.01 11.51 5.55
CA LEU A 56 2.92 12.63 5.29
C LEU A 56 3.89 12.33 4.15
N LEU A 57 4.25 11.07 3.92
CA LEU A 57 5.10 10.67 2.78
C LEU A 57 4.33 10.50 1.48
N ALA A 58 3.00 10.68 1.46
CA ALA A 58 2.22 10.46 0.25
C ALA A 58 2.54 11.50 -0.83
N PRO A 59 2.88 11.08 -2.07
CA PRO A 59 3.13 12.00 -3.17
C PRO A 59 2.04 13.07 -3.36
N PRO A 60 0.73 12.74 -3.34
CA PRO A 60 -0.31 13.76 -3.49
C PRO A 60 -0.31 14.82 -2.39
N PHE A 61 0.08 14.45 -1.16
CA PHE A 61 0.19 15.40 -0.05
C PHE A 61 1.26 16.46 -0.33
N TRP A 62 2.42 16.04 -0.82
CA TRP A 62 3.50 16.95 -1.22
C TRP A 62 3.20 17.72 -2.49
N THR A 63 2.63 17.07 -3.51
CA THR A 63 2.29 17.74 -4.77
C THR A 63 1.26 18.85 -4.54
N ILE A 64 0.17 18.56 -3.81
CA ILE A 64 -0.86 19.57 -3.53
C ILE A 64 -0.30 20.64 -2.59
N GLY A 65 0.44 20.27 -1.55
CA GLY A 65 1.08 21.23 -0.65
C GLY A 65 2.02 22.18 -1.37
N ALA A 66 2.86 21.67 -2.29
CA ALA A 66 3.76 22.49 -3.09
C ALA A 66 2.99 23.42 -4.05
N LEU A 67 1.93 22.94 -4.69
CA LEU A 67 1.07 23.78 -5.54
C LEU A 67 0.45 24.94 -4.76
N LEU A 68 -0.07 24.66 -3.54
CA LEU A 68 -0.64 25.67 -2.65
C LEU A 68 0.42 26.67 -2.12
N LEU A 69 1.66 26.24 -1.94
CA LEU A 69 2.77 27.13 -1.56
C LEU A 69 3.20 28.05 -2.69
N ILE A 70 3.19 27.57 -3.94
CA ILE A 70 3.52 28.38 -5.12
C ILE A 70 2.42 29.42 -5.37
N ASN A 71 1.17 28.99 -5.33
CA ASN A 71 0.03 29.87 -5.48
C ASN A 71 -1.11 29.44 -4.55
N PRO A 72 -1.33 30.16 -3.44
CA PRO A 72 -2.44 29.84 -2.53
C PRO A 72 -3.79 30.28 -3.10
N SER A 73 -3.81 31.14 -4.12
CA SER A 73 -5.04 31.54 -4.80
C SER A 73 -5.51 30.43 -5.72
N SER A 74 -6.64 29.84 -5.38
CA SER A 74 -7.37 28.92 -6.23
C SER A 74 -8.83 29.29 -6.20
N ASP A 75 -9.49 29.19 -7.35
CA ASP A 75 -10.94 29.36 -7.47
C ASP A 75 -11.71 28.25 -6.72
N GLN A 76 -11.02 27.20 -6.25
CA GLN A 76 -11.59 26.08 -5.51
C GLN A 76 -10.75 25.70 -4.28
N PRO A 77 -10.67 26.54 -3.23
CA PRO A 77 -9.81 26.26 -2.07
C PRO A 77 -10.22 24.99 -1.31
N PHE A 78 -11.52 24.70 -1.25
CA PHE A 78 -12.04 23.48 -0.62
C PHE A 78 -11.64 22.21 -1.36
N PHE A 79 -11.47 22.28 -2.69
CA PHE A 79 -11.07 21.11 -3.48
C PHE A 79 -9.70 20.60 -3.05
N TRP A 80 -8.71 21.50 -2.92
CA TRP A 80 -7.35 21.11 -2.56
C TRP A 80 -7.24 20.59 -1.12
N ALA A 81 -7.92 21.26 -0.18
CA ALA A 81 -7.97 20.80 1.20
C ALA A 81 -8.64 19.42 1.31
N ALA A 82 -9.75 19.21 0.62
CA ALA A 82 -10.44 17.92 0.57
C ALA A 82 -9.58 16.84 -0.11
N ALA A 83 -8.92 17.17 -1.22
CA ALA A 83 -8.03 16.25 -1.92
C ALA A 83 -6.87 15.78 -1.01
N MET A 84 -6.27 16.68 -0.24
CA MET A 84 -5.26 16.31 0.76
C MET A 84 -5.85 15.43 1.87
N ALA A 85 -7.07 15.72 2.34
CA ALA A 85 -7.75 14.97 3.40
C ALA A 85 -8.16 13.55 2.98
N ILE A 86 -8.36 13.28 1.69
CA ILE A 86 -8.66 11.93 1.20
C ILE A 86 -7.53 10.95 1.55
N VAL A 87 -6.28 11.39 1.51
CA VAL A 87 -5.10 10.53 1.77
C VAL A 87 -5.13 9.90 3.16
N PRO A 88 -5.18 10.65 4.28
CA PRO A 88 -5.28 10.05 5.61
C PRO A 88 -6.55 9.23 5.79
N VAL A 89 -7.68 9.63 5.20
CA VAL A 89 -8.94 8.90 5.31
C VAL A 89 -8.84 7.52 4.65
N ALA A 90 -8.38 7.46 3.41
CA ALA A 90 -8.23 6.22 2.66
C ALA A 90 -7.24 5.26 3.36
N ASN A 91 -6.10 5.78 3.82
CA ASN A 91 -5.11 4.99 4.56
C ASN A 91 -5.65 4.52 5.92
N GLY A 92 -6.40 5.36 6.64
CA GLY A 92 -7.03 4.99 7.91
C GLY A 92 -8.07 3.87 7.74
N VAL A 93 -8.94 3.98 6.74
CA VAL A 93 -9.92 2.93 6.41
C VAL A 93 -9.22 1.63 6.05
N ALA A 94 -8.13 1.68 5.27
CA ALA A 94 -7.37 0.49 4.90
C ALA A 94 -6.72 -0.20 6.10
N ILE A 95 -6.20 0.56 7.07
CA ILE A 95 -5.67 0.02 8.33
C ILE A 95 -6.79 -0.69 9.10
N VAL A 96 -7.94 -0.04 9.29
CA VAL A 96 -9.10 -0.64 10.00
C VAL A 96 -9.59 -1.90 9.30
N ALA A 97 -9.73 -1.88 7.97
CA ALA A 97 -10.12 -3.04 7.19
C ALA A 97 -9.11 -4.19 7.31
N THR A 98 -7.81 -3.87 7.26
CA THR A 98 -6.71 -4.82 7.43
C THR A 98 -6.75 -5.45 8.83
N ASN A 99 -7.02 -4.66 9.87
CA ASN A 99 -7.19 -5.13 11.24
C ASN A 99 -8.35 -6.12 11.32
N GLN A 100 -9.53 -5.72 10.84
CA GLN A 100 -10.73 -6.55 10.87
C GLN A 100 -10.52 -7.85 10.10
N ARG A 101 -9.88 -7.80 8.93
CA ARG A 101 -9.54 -9.00 8.17
C ARG A 101 -8.55 -9.87 8.93
N HIS A 102 -7.47 -9.32 9.48
CA HIS A 102 -6.47 -10.09 10.20
C HIS A 102 -7.05 -10.78 11.46
N HIS A 103 -7.99 -10.13 12.15
CA HIS A 103 -8.71 -10.74 13.28
C HIS A 103 -9.57 -11.93 12.87
N ARG A 104 -10.19 -11.90 11.69
CA ARG A 104 -11.04 -12.99 11.17
C ARG A 104 -10.25 -14.09 10.45
N ALA A 105 -9.23 -13.69 9.70
CA ALA A 105 -8.40 -14.53 8.86
C ALA A 105 -6.95 -13.98 8.86
N PRO A 106 -6.09 -14.48 9.77
CA PRO A 106 -4.74 -13.97 9.93
C PRO A 106 -3.92 -14.05 8.64
N PHE A 107 -3.14 -13.00 8.40
CA PHE A 107 -2.21 -12.96 7.27
C PHE A 107 -0.97 -13.79 7.60
N LEU A 108 -0.48 -14.54 6.61
CA LEU A 108 0.76 -15.32 6.71
C LEU A 108 1.96 -14.61 6.11
N ARG A 109 1.75 -13.57 5.29
CA ARG A 109 2.80 -12.87 4.54
C ARG A 109 2.54 -11.37 4.49
N ARG A 110 3.60 -10.57 4.62
CA ARG A 110 3.50 -9.09 4.57
C ARG A 110 3.03 -8.59 3.22
N THR A 111 3.36 -9.31 2.14
CA THR A 111 2.87 -9.00 0.80
C THR A 111 1.35 -9.12 0.71
N ALA A 112 0.74 -10.11 1.38
CA ALA A 112 -0.71 -10.25 1.40
C ALA A 112 -1.38 -9.12 2.19
N VAL A 113 -0.77 -8.66 3.28
CA VAL A 113 -1.20 -7.47 4.03
C VAL A 113 -1.14 -6.24 3.12
N ALA A 114 0.01 -6.00 2.47
CA ALA A 114 0.22 -4.86 1.61
C ALA A 114 -0.76 -4.83 0.43
N LEU A 115 -0.99 -5.96 -0.25
CA LEU A 115 -1.94 -6.04 -1.36
C LEU A 115 -3.38 -5.77 -0.90
N HIS A 116 -3.78 -6.30 0.26
CA HIS A 116 -5.11 -6.05 0.80
C HIS A 116 -5.30 -4.58 1.18
N ALA A 117 -4.36 -4.02 1.94
CA ALA A 117 -4.38 -2.61 2.34
C ALA A 117 -4.38 -1.69 1.10
N PHE A 118 -3.57 -2.01 0.09
CA PHE A 118 -3.49 -1.27 -1.17
C PHE A 118 -4.83 -1.29 -1.90
N GLY A 119 -5.43 -2.47 -2.08
CA GLY A 119 -6.73 -2.60 -2.74
C GLY A 119 -7.83 -1.76 -2.06
N VAL A 120 -7.90 -1.82 -0.73
CA VAL A 120 -8.86 -1.03 0.05
C VAL A 120 -8.58 0.47 -0.08
N ALA A 121 -7.33 0.89 0.16
CA ALA A 121 -6.95 2.30 0.14
C ALA A 121 -7.13 2.93 -1.24
N THR A 122 -6.71 2.24 -2.31
CA THR A 122 -6.87 2.74 -3.68
C THR A 122 -8.34 2.81 -4.09
N ALA A 123 -9.18 1.83 -3.71
CA ALA A 123 -10.61 1.88 -3.98
C ALA A 123 -11.30 3.03 -3.24
N VAL A 124 -11.02 3.19 -1.95
CA VAL A 124 -11.59 4.27 -1.12
C VAL A 124 -11.10 5.63 -1.60
N GLY A 125 -9.79 5.79 -1.80
CA GLY A 125 -9.18 7.04 -2.27
C GLY A 125 -9.68 7.43 -3.66
N GLY A 126 -9.75 6.47 -4.59
CA GLY A 126 -10.30 6.69 -5.93
C GLY A 126 -11.78 7.08 -5.89
N ALA A 127 -12.61 6.37 -5.12
CA ALA A 127 -14.03 6.69 -4.99
C ALA A 127 -14.27 8.08 -4.38
N LEU A 128 -13.56 8.42 -3.31
CA LEU A 128 -13.63 9.75 -2.69
C LEU A 128 -13.15 10.84 -3.65
N PHE A 129 -12.12 10.58 -4.45
CA PHE A 129 -11.61 11.54 -5.41
C PHE A 129 -12.58 11.77 -6.57
N VAL A 130 -13.23 10.72 -7.09
CA VAL A 130 -14.32 10.86 -8.07
C VAL A 130 -15.47 11.69 -7.49
N LEU A 131 -15.89 11.39 -6.26
CA LEU A 131 -16.94 12.15 -5.57
C LEU A 131 -16.56 13.61 -5.40
N LEU A 132 -15.30 13.89 -5.04
CA LEU A 132 -14.79 15.25 -4.91
C LEU A 132 -14.84 16.00 -6.25
N LEU A 133 -14.31 15.39 -7.32
CA LEU A 133 -14.35 15.97 -8.67
C LEU A 133 -15.78 16.29 -9.12
N TRP A 134 -16.72 15.40 -8.81
CA TRP A 134 -18.13 15.57 -9.14
C TRP A 134 -18.75 16.74 -8.37
N GLN A 135 -18.57 16.77 -7.05
CA GLN A 135 -19.21 17.76 -6.18
C GLN A 135 -18.61 19.16 -6.28
N SER A 136 -17.31 19.27 -6.59
CA SER A 136 -16.67 20.57 -6.81
C SER A 136 -16.82 21.09 -8.23
N HIS A 137 -17.50 20.34 -9.11
CA HIS A 137 -17.57 20.61 -10.54
C HIS A 137 -16.18 20.82 -11.19
N ALA A 138 -15.11 20.23 -10.60
CA ALA A 138 -13.73 20.43 -11.04
C ALA A 138 -13.38 19.65 -12.32
N ILE A 139 -14.26 18.77 -12.80
CA ILE A 139 -14.01 17.95 -13.98
C ILE A 139 -13.65 18.82 -15.19
N ALA A 140 -14.39 19.91 -15.44
CA ALA A 140 -14.12 20.79 -16.57
C ALA A 140 -12.76 21.49 -16.45
N GLY A 141 -12.41 21.98 -15.25
CA GLY A 141 -11.17 22.73 -15.02
C GLY A 141 -9.91 21.87 -14.93
N LEU A 142 -10.00 20.65 -14.39
CA LEU A 142 -8.84 19.78 -14.17
C LEU A 142 -8.69 18.70 -15.24
N VAL A 143 -9.81 18.12 -15.70
CA VAL A 143 -9.80 16.99 -16.65
C VAL A 143 -9.99 17.47 -18.08
N GLY A 144 -10.74 18.56 -18.28
CA GLY A 144 -10.95 19.17 -19.60
C GLY A 144 -9.64 19.47 -20.36
N PRO A 145 -8.64 20.14 -19.75
CA PRO A 145 -7.36 20.39 -20.38
C PRO A 145 -6.62 19.10 -20.74
N LEU A 146 -6.60 18.11 -19.84
CA LEU A 146 -5.94 16.81 -20.06
C LEU A 146 -6.57 16.04 -21.24
N ALA A 147 -7.90 16.10 -21.36
CA ALA A 147 -8.63 15.47 -22.45
C ALA A 147 -8.40 16.18 -23.80
N ALA A 148 -8.30 17.52 -23.81
CA ALA A 148 -8.04 18.31 -25.00
C ALA A 148 -6.58 18.18 -25.50
N SER A 149 -5.60 18.08 -24.59
CA SER A 149 -4.18 17.88 -24.96
C SER A 149 -3.91 16.54 -25.66
N ALA A 150 -4.85 15.59 -25.61
CA ALA A 150 -4.75 14.27 -26.23
C ALA A 150 -5.25 14.23 -27.69
N ASP A 151 -5.68 15.35 -28.28
CA ASP A 151 -6.29 15.41 -29.63
C ASP A 151 -5.38 14.88 -30.77
N GLY A 152 -4.08 14.63 -30.53
CA GLY A 152 -3.19 13.94 -31.48
C GLY A 152 -3.27 12.41 -31.45
N THR A 153 -3.84 11.81 -30.40
CA THR A 153 -3.92 10.36 -30.18
C THR A 153 -5.32 10.00 -29.66
N ARG A 154 -6.25 9.63 -30.57
CA ARG A 154 -7.58 9.06 -30.31
C ARG A 154 -8.31 9.63 -29.08
N ARG A 155 -9.29 10.53 -29.29
CA ARG A 155 -10.19 11.06 -28.23
C ARG A 155 -10.69 9.97 -27.29
N ALA A 156 -10.06 9.86 -26.12
CA ALA A 156 -10.57 9.04 -25.03
C ALA A 156 -11.81 9.73 -24.45
N PRO A 157 -12.88 8.98 -24.10
CA PRO A 157 -14.05 9.59 -23.47
C PRO A 157 -13.63 10.22 -22.12
N LEU A 158 -14.24 11.34 -21.75
CA LEU A 158 -13.97 12.08 -20.51
C LEU A 158 -13.98 11.16 -19.27
N ALA A 159 -14.87 10.18 -19.25
CA ALA A 159 -14.96 9.17 -18.19
C ALA A 159 -13.66 8.35 -18.02
N LEU A 160 -12.94 8.06 -19.11
CA LEU A 160 -11.66 7.35 -19.06
C LEU A 160 -10.58 8.21 -18.39
N TRP A 161 -10.56 9.51 -18.66
CA TRP A 161 -9.65 10.45 -18.01
C TRP A 161 -9.95 10.62 -16.53
N VAL A 162 -11.23 10.74 -16.16
CA VAL A 162 -11.66 10.76 -14.75
C VAL A 162 -11.24 9.47 -14.05
N ALA A 163 -11.49 8.31 -14.66
CA ALA A 163 -11.10 7.02 -14.12
C ALA A 163 -9.58 6.90 -13.97
N GLY A 164 -8.82 7.31 -15.00
CA GLY A 164 -7.36 7.29 -15.01
C GLY A 164 -6.75 8.20 -13.94
N LEU A 165 -7.25 9.43 -13.82
CA LEU A 165 -6.79 10.38 -12.80
C LEU A 165 -7.12 9.89 -11.39
N SER A 166 -8.32 9.33 -11.19
CA SER A 166 -8.75 8.79 -9.89
C SER A 166 -7.95 7.55 -9.50
N ALA A 167 -7.66 6.68 -10.47
CA ALA A 167 -6.77 5.54 -10.27
C ALA A 167 -5.35 6.00 -9.94
N ALA A 168 -4.80 6.97 -10.69
CA ALA A 168 -3.48 7.52 -10.44
C ALA A 168 -3.39 8.15 -9.04
N PHE A 169 -4.40 8.92 -8.64
CA PHE A 169 -4.50 9.48 -7.31
C PHE A 169 -4.53 8.37 -6.24
N GLY A 170 -5.45 7.42 -6.35
CA GLY A 170 -5.58 6.33 -5.38
C GLY A 170 -4.34 5.42 -5.31
N ILE A 171 -3.63 5.20 -6.41
CA ILE A 171 -2.38 4.44 -6.43
C ILE A 171 -1.27 5.24 -5.74
N ALA A 172 -1.08 6.49 -6.15
CA ALA A 172 -0.04 7.36 -5.60
C ALA A 172 -0.23 7.60 -4.09
N SER A 173 -1.46 7.75 -3.62
CA SER A 173 -1.77 7.92 -2.20
C SER A 173 -1.46 6.69 -1.34
N SER A 174 -1.43 5.49 -1.92
CA SER A 174 -1.58 4.25 -1.16
C SER A 174 -0.48 3.21 -1.39
N ALA A 175 0.27 3.26 -2.49
CA ALA A 175 1.26 2.23 -2.82
C ALA A 175 2.36 2.11 -1.75
N HIS A 176 3.03 3.22 -1.44
CA HIS A 176 4.08 3.27 -0.41
C HIS A 176 3.50 3.03 0.98
N ALA A 177 2.30 3.56 1.26
CA ALA A 177 1.64 3.42 2.55
C ALA A 177 1.29 1.96 2.86
N SER A 178 0.79 1.22 1.88
CA SER A 178 0.38 -0.17 2.09
C SER A 178 1.58 -1.09 2.30
N ILE A 179 2.67 -0.86 1.57
CA ILE A 179 3.94 -1.56 1.78
C ILE A 179 4.49 -1.18 3.16
N GLY A 180 4.68 0.11 3.42
CA GLY A 180 5.24 0.60 4.68
C GLY A 180 4.46 0.13 5.90
N HIS A 181 3.13 0.15 5.86
CA HIS A 181 2.29 -0.31 6.97
C HIS A 181 2.49 -1.81 7.23
N ALA A 182 2.57 -2.63 6.19
CA ALA A 182 2.82 -4.06 6.33
C ALA A 182 4.19 -4.36 6.98
N TRP A 183 5.20 -3.51 6.75
CA TRP A 183 6.53 -3.64 7.36
C TRP A 183 6.62 -3.10 8.77
N LEU A 184 5.94 -1.98 9.05
CA LEU A 184 5.95 -1.32 10.35
C LEU A 184 5.06 -2.02 11.36
N ALA A 185 3.86 -2.43 10.97
CA ALA A 185 2.84 -2.88 11.90
C ALA A 185 2.89 -4.38 12.22
N PHE A 186 3.60 -5.18 11.41
CA PHE A 186 3.71 -6.63 11.58
C PHE A 186 5.13 -7.09 11.91
N GLU A 187 5.18 -8.19 12.65
CA GLU A 187 6.33 -9.03 12.97
C GLU A 187 6.11 -10.45 12.45
N ASP A 188 7.20 -11.19 12.25
CA ASP A 188 7.18 -12.58 11.78
C ASP A 188 7.07 -13.58 12.96
#